data_AF-A0A9X1WQE1-F1
#
_entry.id   AF-A0A9X1WQE1-F1
#
_cell.length_a   1.000
_cell.length_b   1.000
_cell.length_c   1.000
_cell.angle_alpha   90.00
_cell.angle_beta   90.00
_cell.angle_gamma   90.00
#
_symmetry.space_group_name_H-M   'P 1'
#
loop_
_entity.id
_entity.type
_entity.pdbx_description
1 polymer ?
#
loop_
_entity_poly.entity_id
_entity_poly.type
_entity_poly.pdbx_seq_one_letter_code
_entity_poly.pdbx_strand_id
1 'polypeptide(L)' 'MVTMEPIPVGEQTLVGVEVKLPKTTLLTISTSRGYIMCGATSVWAISR' A
#
# COMPACT_ATOMS: atom_id res chain seq x y z
N MET A 1 12.29 -8.08 3.72
CA MET A 1 11.90 -7.53 5.05
C MET A 1 10.51 -6.91 4.89
N VAL A 2 9.63 -7.08 5.87
CA VAL A 2 8.24 -6.58 5.84
C VAL A 2 8.05 -5.56 6.97
N THR A 3 7.49 -4.40 6.64
CA THR A 3 7.11 -3.35 7.60
C THR A 3 5.61 -3.10 7.49
N MET A 4 4.95 -2.93 8.63
CA MET A 4 3.52 -2.60 8.68
C MET A 4 3.28 -1.45 9.63
N GLU A 5 2.58 -0.42 9.16
CA GLU A 5 2.32 0.80 9.92
C GLU A 5 0.86 1.25 9.77
N PRO A 6 0.21 1.66 10.87
CA PRO A 6 -1.10 2.29 10.80
C PRO A 6 -0.97 3.71 10.24
N ILE A 7 -1.82 4.06 9.28
CA ILE A 7 -1.85 5.38 8.64
C ILE A 7 -3.19 6.04 8.96
N PRO A 8 -3.24 7.02 9.88
CA PRO A 8 -4.47 7.74 10.18
C PRO A 8 -4.84 8.68 9.02
N VAL A 9 -6.06 8.53 8.48
CA VAL A 9 -6.61 9.36 7.40
C VAL A 9 -8.06 9.72 7.75
N GLY A 10 -8.26 10.95 8.23
CA GLY A 10 -9.56 11.39 8.76
C GLY A 10 -9.98 10.54 9.96
N GLU A 11 -11.21 10.02 9.94
CA GLU A 11 -11.74 9.13 10.99
C GLU A 11 -11.38 7.65 10.78
N GLN A 12 -10.58 7.33 9.77
CA GLN A 12 -10.21 5.96 9.42
C GLN A 12 -8.72 5.73 9.63
N THR A 13 -8.37 4.52 10.06
CA THR A 13 -6.98 4.05 10.07
C THR A 13 -6.79 3.06 8.94
N LEU A 14 -5.87 3.37 8.04
CA LEU A 14 -5.46 2.48 6.97
C LEU A 14 -4.24 1.66 7.41
N VAL A 15 -3.95 0.58 6.70
CA VAL A 15 -2.76 -0.23 6.97
C VAL A 15 -1.79 -0.08 5.80
N GLY A 16 -0.64 0.53 6.07
CA GLY A 16 0.50 0.55 5.15
C GLY A 16 1.32 -0.72 5.30
N VAL A 17 1.65 -1.36 4.19
CA VAL A 17 2.58 -2.50 4.15
C VAL A 17 3.68 -2.20 3.15
N GLU A 18 4.93 -2.28 3.61
CA GLU A 18 6.12 -2.22 2.78
C GLU A 18 6.81 -3.59 2.77
N VAL A 19 7.10 -4.10 1.59
CA VAL A 19 7.91 -5.31 1.42
C VAL A 19 9.12 -4.96 0.56
N LYS A 20 10.30 -5.02 1.19
CA LYS A 20 11.58 -4.88 0.48
C LYS A 20 11.93 -6.20 -0.20
N LEU A 21 11.86 -6.20 -1.53
CA LEU A 21 12.30 -7.29 -2.41
C LEU A 21 13.70 -6.97 -2.96
N PRO A 22 14.46 -7.96 -3.46
CA PRO A 22 15.84 -7.74 -3.88
C PRO A 22 16.07 -6.69 -4.99
N LYS A 23 15.04 -6.38 -5.79
CA LYS A 23 15.14 -5.47 -6.95
C LYS A 23 14.10 -4.34 -6.95
N THR A 24 13.17 -4.34 -5.99
CA THR A 24 12.08 -3.36 -5.94
C THR A 24 11.46 -3.35 -4.54
N THR A 25 10.61 -2.37 -4.29
CA THR A 25 9.84 -2.29 -3.05
C THR A 25 8.37 -2.37 -3.42
N LEU A 26 7.67 -3.32 -2.81
CA LEU A 26 6.22 -3.41 -2.90
C LEU A 26 5.61 -2.54 -1.80
N LEU A 27 4.71 -1.63 -2.16
CA LEU A 27 3.99 -0.81 -1.21
C LEU A 27 2.49 -1.04 -1.38
N THR A 28 1.76 -1.26 -0.29
CA THR A 28 0.30 -1.32 -0.31
C THR A 28 -0.29 -0.46 0.78
N ILE A 29 -1.36 0.28 0.47
CA ILE A 29 -2.24 0.91 1.44
C ILE A 29 -3.57 0.18 1.40
N SER A 30 -3.93 -0.46 2.50
CA SER A 30 -5.12 -1.30 2.61
C SER A 30 -6.18 -0.65 3.51
N THR A 31 -7.43 -0.79 3.09
CA THR A 31 -8.64 -0.35 3.79
C THR A 31 -9.62 -1.53 3.91
N SER A 32 -10.72 -1.36 4.64
CA SER A 32 -11.79 -2.37 4.69
C SER A 32 -12.52 -2.58 3.35
N ARG A 33 -12.40 -1.63 2.41
CA ARG A 33 -13.08 -1.66 1.10
C ARG A 33 -12.20 -2.18 -0.03
N GLY A 34 -10.90 -2.34 0.21
CA GLY A 34 -9.92 -2.69 -0.81
C GLY A 34 -8.56 -2.08 -0.52
N TYR A 35 -7.63 -2.25 -1.44
CA TYR A 35 -6.25 -1.77 -1.30
C TYR A 35 -5.77 -1.11 -2.59
N ILE A 36 -4.81 -0.20 -2.44
CA ILE A 36 -4.04 0.37 -3.53
C ILE A 36 -2.61 -0.14 -3.38
N MET A 37 -2.05 -0.69 -4.45
CA MET A 37 -0.69 -1.22 -4.50
C MET A 37 0.16 -0.42 -5.49
N CYS A 38 1.38 -0.09 -5.09
CA CYS A 38 2.44 0.36 -5.97
C CYS A 38 3.48 -0.76 -6.11
N GLY A 39 3.67 -1.25 -7.33
CA GLY A 39 4.64 -2.31 -7.64
C GLY A 39 5.19 -2.12 -9.04
N ALA A 40 6.47 -1.78 -9.15
CA ALA A 40 7.33 -1.85 -10.34
C ALA A 40 6.88 -1.25 -11.70
N THR A 41 5.70 -0.63 -11.84
CA THR A 41 5.32 0.18 -13.02
C THR A 41 4.35 1.28 -12.61
N SER A 42 4.61 2.48 -13.13
CA SER A 42 3.87 3.76 -13.05
C SER A 42 2.40 3.68 -12.63
N VAL A 43 2.10 4.41 -11.56
CA VAL A 43 0.81 5.02 -11.16
C VAL A 43 -0.35 4.90 -12.17
N TRP A 44 -0.97 3.72 -12.31
CA TRP A 44 -2.33 3.64 -12.85
C TRP A 44 -3.05 2.38 -12.38
N ALA A 45 -3.75 2.52 -11.27
CA ALA A 45 -4.92 1.72 -10.93
C ALA A 45 -5.93 2.65 -10.26
N ILE A 46 -6.52 3.53 -11.09
CA ILE A 46 -7.77 4.21 -10.77
C ILE A 46 -8.89 3.18 -10.98
N SER A 47 -9.74 3.09 -9.97
CA SER A 47 -11.09 2.49 -9.97
C SER A 47 -11.71 2.25 -11.35
N ARG A 48 -12.05 1.00 -11.62
CA ARG A 48 -13.27 0.64 -12.37
C ARG A 48 -14.12 -0.25 -11.49
#